data_AF-A0A447UAP0-F1
#
_entry.id   AF-A0A447UAP0-F1
#
_cell.length_a   1.000
_cell.length_b   1.000
_cell.length_c   1.000
_cell.angle_alpha   90.00
_cell.angle_beta   90.00
_cell.angle_gamma   90.00
#
_symmetry.space_group_name_H-M   'P 1'
#
loop_
_entity.id
_entity.type
_entity.pdbx_description
1 polymer ?
#
loop_
_entity_poly.entity_id
_entity_poly.type
_entity_poly.pdbx_seq_one_letter_code
_entity_poly.pdbx_strand_id
1 'polypeptide(L)'
;MYAGTVSVFLPQASQKHEKKSFMRVIYRNSYLMSFGFAVIVTLCANIFAEFLSSQINTNIIALTAFTMLIMAATPLYESLKMLLQSSHAEKWVVSLTALVNIMSTDILLVIQVLGFQTYQTLYFVYGISLAILSILFIKKSNFNNLKEPDVFLR
;
A
#
# COMPACT_ATOMS: atom_id res chain seq x y z
N MET A 1 -2.28 7.21 -9.71
CA MET A 1 -3.54 7.63 -10.39
C MET A 1 -4.68 7.92 -9.40
N TYR A 2 -4.97 7.07 -8.40
CA TYR A 2 -6.04 7.35 -7.41
C TYR A 2 -5.70 8.37 -6.32
N ALA A 3 -4.43 8.78 -6.18
CA ALA A 3 -3.98 9.82 -5.24
C ALA A 3 -4.67 11.18 -5.46
N GLY A 4 -4.78 11.61 -6.72
CA GLY A 4 -5.51 12.82 -7.08
C GLY A 4 -7.02 12.63 -6.88
N THR A 5 -7.55 11.45 -7.18
CA THR A 5 -9.00 11.19 -7.06
C THR A 5 -9.47 11.19 -5.62
N VAL A 6 -8.75 10.54 -4.69
CA VAL A 6 -9.14 10.53 -3.27
C VAL A 6 -8.97 11.92 -2.66
N SER A 7 -7.86 12.62 -2.92
CA SER A 7 -7.65 13.97 -2.36
C SER A 7 -8.64 15.02 -2.87
N VAL A 8 -9.07 14.92 -4.13
CA VAL A 8 -10.00 15.90 -4.75
C VAL A 8 -11.47 15.57 -4.47
N PHE A 9 -11.87 14.30 -4.53
CA PHE A 9 -13.29 13.92 -4.45
C PHE A 9 -13.73 13.48 -3.05
N LEU A 10 -12.81 13.14 -2.13
CA LEU A 10 -13.20 12.78 -0.77
C LEU A 10 -13.90 13.93 -0.01
N PRO A 11 -13.44 15.21 -0.08
CA PRO A 11 -14.16 16.31 0.54
C PRO A 11 -15.59 16.46 0.03
N GLN A 12 -15.81 16.26 -1.29
CA GLN A 12 -17.14 16.33 -1.91
C GLN A 12 -18.03 15.14 -1.52
N ALA A 13 -17.46 13.93 -1.42
CA ALA A 13 -18.18 12.74 -0.98
C ALA A 13 -18.52 12.79 0.53
N SER A 14 -17.67 13.44 1.34
CA SER A 14 -17.92 13.66 2.76
C SER A 14 -19.09 14.63 2.97
N GLN A 15 -19.22 15.66 2.13
CA GLN A 15 -20.37 16.60 2.16
C GLN A 15 -21.69 15.92 1.77
N LYS A 16 -21.65 14.83 1.00
CA LYS A 16 -22.84 14.06 0.60
C LYS A 16 -23.12 12.83 1.48
N HIS A 17 -22.41 12.65 2.59
CA HIS A 17 -22.46 11.44 3.44
C HIS A 17 -22.16 10.10 2.74
N GLU A 18 -21.52 10.12 1.56
CA GLU A 18 -21.24 8.93 0.74
C GLU A 18 -19.82 8.38 0.89
N LYS A 19 -19.04 8.90 1.86
CA LYS A 19 -17.63 8.58 2.12
C LYS A 19 -17.34 7.06 2.13
N LYS A 20 -18.20 6.27 2.77
CA LYS A 20 -18.05 4.80 2.87
C LYS A 20 -18.25 4.08 1.52
N SER A 21 -19.23 4.53 0.74
CA SER A 21 -19.51 3.98 -0.60
C SER A 21 -18.37 4.34 -1.56
N PHE A 22 -17.94 5.60 -1.54
CA PHE A 22 -16.81 6.09 -2.33
C PHE A 22 -15.53 5.29 -2.05
N MET A 23 -15.15 5.13 -0.78
CA MET A 23 -13.96 4.36 -0.41
C MET A 23 -14.07 2.88 -0.83
N ARG A 24 -15.25 2.26 -0.72
CA ARG A 24 -15.47 0.88 -1.20
C ARG A 24 -15.20 0.74 -2.70
N VAL A 25 -15.65 1.70 -3.51
CA VAL A 25 -15.39 1.72 -4.96
C VAL A 25 -13.90 1.89 -5.24
N ILE A 26 -13.23 2.81 -4.54
CA ILE A 26 -11.78 3.02 -4.69
C ILE A 26 -10.99 1.76 -4.36
N TYR A 27 -11.29 1.09 -3.24
CA TYR A 27 -10.63 -0.17 -2.88
C TYR A 27 -10.86 -1.24 -3.94
N ARG A 28 -12.11 -1.46 -4.34
CA ARG A 28 -12.45 -2.49 -5.34
C ARG A 28 -11.72 -2.27 -6.65
N ASN A 29 -11.75 -1.05 -7.17
CA ASN A 29 -11.13 -0.74 -8.46
C ASN A 29 -9.61 -0.78 -8.38
N SER A 30 -9.02 -0.31 -7.28
CA SER A 30 -7.57 -0.38 -7.06
C SER A 30 -7.09 -1.82 -6.99
N TYR A 31 -7.79 -2.68 -6.24
CA TYR A 31 -7.48 -4.10 -6.16
C TYR A 31 -7.66 -4.83 -7.48
N LEU A 32 -8.73 -4.54 -8.22
CA LEU A 32 -8.97 -5.16 -9.54
C LEU A 32 -7.84 -4.80 -10.52
N MET A 33 -7.46 -3.52 -10.58
CA MET A 33 -6.38 -3.05 -11.44
C MET A 33 -5.03 -3.65 -11.02
N SER A 34 -4.72 -3.62 -9.72
CA SER A 34 -3.48 -4.20 -9.21
C SER A 34 -3.40 -5.71 -9.43
N PHE A 35 -4.51 -6.44 -9.31
CA PHE A 35 -4.56 -7.86 -9.59
C PHE A 35 -4.33 -8.16 -11.07
N GLY A 36 -5.03 -7.46 -11.97
CA GLY A 36 -4.84 -7.60 -13.41
C GLY A 36 -3.39 -7.31 -13.82
N PHE A 37 -2.82 -6.24 -13.29
CA PHE A 37 -1.41 -5.89 -13.51
C PHE A 37 -0.45 -6.96 -12.96
N ALA A 38 -0.72 -7.47 -11.75
CA ALA A 38 0.11 -8.50 -11.13
C ALA A 38 0.15 -9.78 -11.95
N VAL A 39 -0.99 -10.21 -12.49
CA VAL A 39 -1.08 -11.39 -13.38
C VAL A 39 -0.25 -11.17 -14.64
N ILE A 40 -0.45 -10.05 -15.34
CA ILE A 40 0.26 -9.75 -16.60
C ILE A 40 1.77 -9.72 -16.37
N VAL A 41 2.23 -8.98 -15.36
CA VAL A 41 3.66 -8.84 -15.08
C VAL A 41 4.29 -10.15 -14.64
N THR A 42 3.56 -10.99 -13.90
CA THR A 42 4.07 -12.31 -13.49
C THR A 42 4.19 -13.26 -14.69
N LEU A 43 3.17 -13.32 -15.55
CA LEU A 43 3.18 -14.18 -16.74
C LEU A 43 4.23 -13.73 -17.77
N CYS A 44 4.40 -12.42 -17.94
CA CYS A 44 5.38 -11.85 -18.85
C CYS A 44 6.75 -11.58 -18.19
N ALA A 45 7.00 -12.07 -16.97
CA ALA A 45 8.18 -11.70 -16.19
C ALA A 45 9.50 -11.95 -16.93
N ASN A 46 9.65 -13.13 -17.55
CA ASN A 46 10.88 -13.48 -18.28
C ASN A 46 11.05 -12.63 -19.56
N ILE A 47 9.97 -12.33 -20.27
CA ILE A 47 9.99 -11.46 -21.46
C ILE A 47 10.47 -10.06 -21.06
N PHE A 48 9.95 -9.52 -19.95
CA PHE A 48 10.41 -8.24 -19.43
C PHE A 48 11.85 -8.28 -18.95
N ALA A 49 12.28 -9.37 -18.32
CA ALA A 49 13.65 -9.53 -17.85
C ALA A 49 14.65 -9.53 -19.01
N GLU A 50 14.37 -10.30 -20.06
CA GLU A 50 15.19 -10.38 -21.26
C GLU A 50 15.22 -9.03 -22.00
N PHE A 51 14.08 -8.34 -22.09
CA PHE A 51 14.00 -7.00 -22.66
C PHE A 51 14.86 -5.98 -21.89
N LEU A 52 14.90 -6.07 -20.55
CA LEU A 52 15.66 -5.14 -19.71
C LEU A 52 17.15 -5.48 -19.61
N SER A 53 17.51 -6.75 -19.66
CA SER A 53 18.89 -7.20 -19.58
C SER A 53 19.09 -8.59 -20.15
N SER A 54 19.98 -8.70 -21.14
CA SER A 54 20.42 -9.96 -21.72
C SER A 54 21.24 -10.85 -20.77
N GLN A 55 21.56 -10.36 -19.56
CA GLN A 55 22.25 -11.14 -18.54
C GLN A 55 21.28 -11.95 -17.65
N ILE A 56 19.98 -11.65 -17.67
CA ILE A 56 18.99 -12.37 -16.87
C ILE A 56 18.51 -13.59 -17.66
N ASN A 57 19.28 -14.67 -17.59
CA ASN A 57 18.98 -15.94 -18.26
C ASN A 57 18.26 -16.95 -17.35
N THR A 58 17.90 -16.53 -16.14
CA THR A 58 17.20 -17.38 -15.17
C THR A 58 15.70 -17.09 -15.20
N ASN A 59 14.89 -18.13 -15.00
CA ASN A 59 13.45 -17.95 -14.85
C ASN A 59 13.13 -17.17 -13.56
N ILE A 60 12.55 -15.98 -13.70
CA ILE A 60 12.21 -15.09 -12.59
C ILE A 60 10.71 -15.10 -12.23
N ILE A 61 9.89 -15.93 -12.88
CA ILE A 61 8.43 -15.95 -12.64
C ILE A 61 8.11 -16.16 -11.17
N ALA A 62 8.76 -17.12 -10.50
CA ALA A 62 8.52 -17.39 -9.08
C ALA A 62 8.91 -16.20 -8.18
N LEU A 63 10.01 -15.51 -8.52
CA LEU A 63 10.47 -14.32 -7.81
C LEU A 63 9.49 -13.15 -7.99
N THR A 64 9.01 -12.93 -9.22
CA THR A 64 8.02 -11.90 -9.53
C THR A 64 6.68 -12.20 -8.86
N ALA A 65 6.24 -13.45 -8.83
CA ALA A 65 5.03 -13.88 -8.14
C ALA A 65 5.12 -13.61 -6.63
N PHE A 66 6.26 -13.94 -6.00
CA PHE A 66 6.53 -13.62 -4.61
C PHE A 66 6.43 -12.11 -4.35
N THR A 67 7.10 -11.29 -5.17
CA THR A 67 7.06 -9.83 -5.06
C THR A 67 5.64 -9.28 -5.19
N MET A 68 4.86 -9.77 -6.15
CA MET A 68 3.48 -9.35 -6.34
C MET A 68 2.58 -9.73 -5.16
N LEU A 69 2.79 -10.89 -4.56
CA LEU A 69 2.06 -11.33 -3.38
C LEU A 69 2.37 -10.41 -2.18
N ILE A 70 3.64 -10.14 -1.94
CA ILE A 70 4.10 -9.21 -0.89
C ILE A 70 3.50 -7.81 -1.10
N MET A 71 3.46 -7.34 -2.35
CA MET A 71 2.93 -6.02 -2.70
C MET A 71 1.39 -5.95 -2.69
N ALA A 72 0.67 -7.04 -2.43
CA ALA A 72 -0.80 -7.04 -2.40
C ALA A 72 -1.40 -6.13 -1.31
N ALA A 73 -0.61 -5.75 -0.30
CA ALA A 73 -1.01 -4.77 0.72
C ALA A 73 -0.94 -3.31 0.22
N THR A 74 -0.22 -3.04 -0.88
CA THR A 74 0.01 -1.68 -1.40
C THR A 74 -1.27 -0.92 -1.72
N PRO A 75 -2.27 -1.49 -2.44
CA PRO A 75 -3.50 -0.77 -2.77
C PRO A 75 -4.27 -0.33 -1.52
N LEU A 76 -4.30 -1.17 -0.49
CA LEU A 76 -4.92 -0.86 0.80
C LEU A 76 -4.16 0.23 1.54
N TYR A 77 -2.85 0.07 1.68
CA TYR A 77 -1.96 1.05 2.32
C TYR A 77 -2.11 2.44 1.69
N GLU A 78 -1.94 2.56 0.37
CA GLU A 78 -1.99 3.84 -0.33
C GLU A 78 -3.37 4.49 -0.24
N SER A 79 -4.45 3.71 -0.41
CA SER A 79 -5.81 4.24 -0.30
C SER A 79 -6.13 4.73 1.12
N LEU A 80 -5.68 4.02 2.16
CA LEU A 80 -5.84 4.42 3.57
C LEU A 80 -5.00 5.65 3.91
N LYS A 81 -3.75 5.68 3.44
CA LYS A 81 -2.84 6.81 3.59
C LYS A 81 -3.49 8.08 3.06
N MET A 82 -4.03 8.02 1.84
CA MET A 82 -4.71 9.13 1.19
C MET A 82 -5.98 9.54 1.93
N LEU A 83 -6.79 8.58 2.38
CA LEU A 83 -7.98 8.83 3.19
C LEU A 83 -7.64 9.63 4.45
N LEU A 84 -6.61 9.21 5.19
CA LEU A 84 -6.22 9.87 6.42
C LEU A 84 -5.55 11.23 6.19
N GLN A 85 -4.72 11.35 5.16
CA GLN A 85 -4.11 12.64 4.79
C GLN A 85 -5.17 13.67 4.41
N SER A 86 -6.18 13.26 3.64
CA SER A 86 -7.31 14.13 3.27
C SER A 86 -8.32 14.37 4.40
N SER A 87 -8.26 13.60 5.49
CA SER A 87 -9.14 13.75 6.68
C SER A 87 -8.42 14.42 7.86
N HIS A 88 -7.58 15.43 7.60
CA HIS A 88 -6.83 16.20 8.60
C HIS A 88 -5.83 15.43 9.48
N ALA A 89 -5.46 14.20 9.14
CA ALA A 89 -4.49 13.39 9.88
C ALA A 89 -3.10 13.33 9.21
N GLU A 90 -2.79 14.25 8.30
CA GLU A 90 -1.57 14.22 7.48
C GLU A 90 -0.28 14.12 8.28
N LYS A 91 -0.07 14.99 9.28
CA LYS A 91 1.15 14.97 10.11
C LYS A 91 1.35 13.62 10.80
N TRP A 92 0.27 13.01 11.28
CA TRP A 92 0.32 11.70 11.93
C TRP A 92 0.68 10.59 10.94
N VAL A 93 0.06 10.59 9.76
CA VAL A 93 0.35 9.64 8.68
C VAL A 93 1.82 9.72 8.27
N VAL A 94 2.31 10.92 7.98
CA VAL A 94 3.69 11.14 7.54
C VAL A 94 4.68 10.72 8.62
N SER A 95 4.46 11.14 9.87
CA SER A 95 5.34 10.79 10.99
C SER A 95 5.38 9.28 11.24
N LEU A 96 4.23 8.60 11.18
CA LEU A 96 4.16 7.16 11.42
C LEU A 96 4.79 6.36 10.27
N THR A 97 4.54 6.76 9.01
CA THR A 97 5.20 6.15 7.85
C THR A 97 6.72 6.32 7.93
N ALA A 98 7.21 7.51 8.29
CA ALA A 98 8.63 7.76 8.45
C ALA A 98 9.23 6.86 9.54
N LEU A 99 8.57 6.76 10.70
CA LEU A 99 9.02 5.91 11.80
C LEU A 99 9.11 4.43 11.38
N VAL A 100 8.06 3.89 10.77
CA VAL A 100 8.06 2.48 10.32
C VAL A 100 9.14 2.24 9.28
N ASN A 101 9.35 3.16 8.34
CA ASN A 101 10.40 3.03 7.33
C ASN A 101 11.81 3.06 7.94
N ILE A 102 12.09 3.98 8.87
CA ILE A 102 13.38 4.04 9.57
C ILE A 102 13.66 2.72 10.30
N MET A 103 12.69 2.25 11.09
CA MET A 103 12.83 0.96 11.80
C MET A 103 13.05 -0.22 10.84
N SER A 104 12.40 -0.19 9.68
CA SER A 104 12.55 -1.23 8.66
C SER A 104 13.92 -1.19 8.00
N THR A 105 14.45 0.01 7.74
CA THR A 105 15.83 0.21 7.28
C THR A 105 16.83 -0.29 8.31
N ASP A 106 16.63 0.00 9.61
CA ASP A 106 17.51 -0.48 10.67
C ASP A 106 17.52 -2.01 10.75
N ILE A 107 16.35 -2.65 10.63
CA ILE A 107 16.25 -4.12 10.57
C ILE A 107 17.02 -4.67 9.37
N LEU A 108 16.86 -4.07 8.19
CA LEU A 108 17.58 -4.50 6.99
C LEU A 108 19.09 -4.32 7.15
N LEU A 109 19.56 -3.23 7.78
CA LEU A 109 20.98 -3.02 8.07
C LEU A 109 21.54 -4.10 8.99
N VAL A 110 20.80 -4.51 10.02
CA VAL A 110 21.21 -5.62 10.89
C VAL A 110 21.29 -6.92 10.10
N ILE A 111 20.28 -7.22 9.27
CA ILE A 111 20.27 -8.42 8.41
C ILE A 111 21.45 -8.42 7.43
N GLN A 112 21.80 -7.26 6.86
CA GLN A 112 22.96 -7.08 5.99
C GLN A 112 24.27 -7.39 6.73
N VAL A 113 24.46 -6.85 7.93
CA VAL A 113 25.66 -7.08 8.75
C VAL A 113 25.81 -8.57 9.11
N LEU A 114 24.69 -9.26 9.32
CA LEU A 114 24.67 -10.71 9.58
C LEU A 114 24.87 -11.57 8.31
N GLY A 115 24.91 -10.97 7.11
CA GLY A 115 25.12 -11.67 5.86
C GLY A 115 23.90 -12.44 5.31
N PHE A 116 22.71 -12.22 5.86
CA PHE A 116 21.47 -12.92 5.44
C PHE A 116 20.62 -12.14 4.43
N GLN A 117 21.08 -10.96 4.00
CA GLN A 117 20.29 -10.13 3.10
C GLN A 117 20.19 -10.73 1.70
N THR A 118 18.97 -11.03 1.30
CA THR A 118 18.58 -11.50 -0.04
C THR A 118 17.46 -10.62 -0.59
N TYR A 119 17.13 -10.81 -1.87
CA TYR A 119 15.97 -10.15 -2.48
C TYR A 119 14.67 -10.48 -1.72
N GLN A 120 14.51 -11.74 -1.30
CA GLN A 120 13.32 -12.19 -0.58
C GLN A 120 13.22 -11.53 0.79
N THR A 121 14.31 -11.42 1.55
CA THR A 121 14.28 -10.76 2.86
C THR A 121 13.97 -9.28 2.74
N LEU A 122 14.49 -8.60 1.71
CA LEU A 122 14.19 -7.20 1.43
C LEU A 122 12.68 -6.98 1.22
N TYR A 123 12.11 -7.73 0.29
CA TYR A 123 10.68 -7.62 -0.01
C TYR A 123 9.80 -8.09 1.15
N PHE A 124 10.24 -9.10 1.90
CA PHE A 124 9.51 -9.56 3.08
C PHE A 124 9.40 -8.48 4.16
N VAL A 125 10.50 -7.81 4.52
CA VAL A 125 10.49 -6.70 5.49
C VAL A 125 9.62 -5.55 4.96
N TYR A 126 9.73 -5.23 3.67
CA TYR A 126 8.88 -4.22 3.03
C TYR A 126 7.38 -4.58 3.11
N GLY A 127 7.01 -5.83 2.83
CA GLY A 127 5.63 -6.31 2.93
C GLY A 127 5.05 -6.22 4.34
N ILE A 128 5.85 -6.61 5.35
CA ILE A 128 5.47 -6.46 6.75
C ILE A 128 5.23 -4.98 7.10
N SER A 129 6.10 -4.09 6.63
CA SER A 129 5.98 -2.65 6.85
C SER A 129 4.67 -2.10 6.29
N LEU A 130 4.32 -2.49 5.06
CA LEU A 130 3.05 -2.14 4.42
C LEU A 130 1.84 -2.68 5.20
N ALA A 131 1.90 -3.94 5.67
CA ALA A 131 0.83 -4.55 6.44
C ALA A 131 0.63 -3.83 7.79
N ILE A 132 1.71 -3.54 8.51
CA ILE A 132 1.67 -2.80 9.78
C ILE A 132 1.04 -1.42 9.58
N LEU A 133 1.51 -0.66 8.59
CA LEU A 133 0.96 0.67 8.29
C LEU A 133 -0.52 0.60 7.91
N SER A 134 -0.91 -0.37 7.09
CA SER A 134 -2.32 -0.59 6.71
C SER A 134 -3.19 -0.85 7.94
N ILE A 135 -2.77 -1.73 8.85
CA ILE A 135 -3.51 -2.05 10.08
C ILE A 135 -3.64 -0.81 10.98
N LEU A 136 -2.55 -0.07 11.18
CA LEU A 136 -2.56 1.14 12.00
C LEU A 136 -3.45 2.23 11.41
N PHE A 137 -3.47 2.36 10.08
CA PHE A 137 -4.33 3.32 9.41
C PHE A 137 -5.81 2.92 9.47
N ILE A 138 -6.15 1.64 9.37
CA ILE A 138 -7.52 1.15 9.59
C ILE A 138 -7.96 1.48 11.01
N LYS A 139 -7.13 1.20 12.01
CA LYS A 139 -7.45 1.53 13.42
C LYS A 139 -7.70 3.02 13.60
N LYS A 140 -6.85 3.88 13.01
CA LYS A 140 -7.01 5.33 13.07
C LYS A 140 -8.27 5.82 12.35
N SER A 141 -8.56 5.27 11.17
CA SER A 141 -9.76 5.59 10.39
C SER A 141 -11.05 5.21 11.13
N ASN A 142 -11.10 4.00 11.70
CA ASN A 142 -12.24 3.55 12.51
C ASN A 142 -12.44 4.41 13.75
N PHE A 143 -11.36 4.80 14.43
CA PHE A 143 -11.44 5.70 15.58
C PHE A 143 -11.96 7.10 15.20
N ASN A 144 -11.54 7.63 14.06
CA ASN A 144 -12.05 8.92 13.57
C ASN A 144 -13.54 8.82 13.17
N ASN A 145 -13.97 7.72 12.55
CA ASN A 145 -15.39 7.49 12.22
C ASN A 145 -16.27 7.30 13.48
N LEU A 146 -15.69 6.93 14.64
CA LEU A 146 -16.40 6.89 15.93
C LEU A 146 -16.47 8.28 16.60
N LYS A 147 -15.58 9.20 16.22
CA LYS A 147 -15.51 10.58 16.74
C LYS A 147 -16.24 11.60 15.89
N GLU A 148 -16.53 11.28 14.64
CA GLU A 148 -17.64 11.88 13.90
C GLU A 148 -18.89 11.13 14.39
N PRO A 149 -19.58 11.54 15.47
CA PRO A 149 -20.97 11.16 15.56
C PRO A 149 -21.55 11.69 14.26
N ASP A 150 -22.17 10.80 13.50
CA ASP A 150 -23.37 11.13 12.78
C ASP A 150 -23.95 12.41 13.37
N VAL A 151 -23.95 13.50 12.60
CA VAL A 151 -24.66 14.75 12.90
C VAL A 151 -26.18 14.45 12.84
N PHE A 152 -26.59 13.30 13.37
CA PHE A 152 -27.92 12.87 13.71
C PHE A 152 -28.20 13.43 15.10
N LEU A 153 -28.50 14.72 15.12
CA LEU A 153 -29.67 15.28 15.80
C LEU A 153 -29.81 16.74 15.34
N ARG A 154 -30.17 16.91 14.06
CA ARG A 154 -31.09 17.96 13.59
C ARG A 154 -31.48 17.75 12.14
#